data_AF-A0A2E9I021-F1
#
_entry.id   AF-A0A2E9I021-F1
#
_cell.length_a   1.000
_cell.length_b   1.000
_cell.length_c   1.000
_cell.angle_alpha   90.00
_cell.angle_beta   90.00
_cell.angle_gamma   90.00
#
_symmetry.space_group_name_H-M   'P 1'
#
loop_
_entity.id
_entity.type
_entity.pdbx_description
1 polymer ?
#
loop_
_entity_poly.entity_id
_entity_poly.type
_entity_poly.pdbx_seq_one_letter_code
_entity_poly.pdbx_strand_id
1 'polypeptide(L)'
;MDHPLLELINARIEAAERSGAFDNLKGAGRPLPACDDPQNAVMTRILKENGAVPEEVALLLELATLRERLRDTHDRSARAALIRDIALADTRLEIAKRR
;
A
#
# COMPACT_ATOMS: atom_id res chain seq x y z
N MET A 1 -32.52 -0.93 -9.61
CA MET A 1 -32.12 -1.15 -11.00
C MET A 1 -30.77 -1.80 -10.97
N ASP A 2 -30.63 -2.95 -11.62
CA ASP A 2 -29.35 -3.62 -11.75
C ASP A 2 -28.34 -2.70 -12.45
N HIS A 3 -27.10 -2.70 -11.96
CA HIS A 3 -26.02 -1.89 -12.51
C HIS A 3 -25.81 -2.25 -14.00
N PRO A 4 -25.72 -1.28 -14.92
CA PRO A 4 -25.66 -1.53 -16.38
C PRO A 4 -24.43 -2.31 -16.85
N LEU A 5 -23.47 -2.56 -15.96
CA LEU A 5 -22.25 -3.34 -16.24
C LEU A 5 -22.37 -4.81 -15.80
N LEU A 6 -23.41 -5.20 -15.06
CA LEU A 6 -23.55 -6.55 -14.53
C LEU A 6 -23.58 -7.60 -15.64
N GLU A 7 -24.32 -7.35 -16.72
CA GLU A 7 -24.38 -8.27 -17.86
C GLU A 7 -23.02 -8.46 -18.53
N LEU A 8 -22.26 -7.39 -18.71
CA LEU A 8 -20.92 -7.44 -19.28
C LEU A 8 -19.93 -8.19 -18.35
N ILE A 9 -20.01 -7.94 -17.04
CA ILE A 9 -19.16 -8.60 -16.04
C ILE A 9 -19.46 -10.10 -16.04
N ASN A 10 -20.73 -10.50 -15.98
CA ASN A 10 -21.14 -11.90 -15.98
C ASN A 10 -20.68 -12.63 -17.25
N ALA A 11 -20.87 -12.02 -18.43
CA ALA A 11 -20.42 -12.60 -19.69
C ALA A 11 -18.89 -12.85 -19.73
N ARG A 12 -18.10 -12.00 -19.05
CA ARG A 12 -16.64 -12.20 -18.95
C ARG A 12 -16.26 -13.30 -17.96
N ILE A 13 -16.98 -13.41 -16.84
CA ILE A 13 -16.78 -14.50 -15.88
C ILE A 13 -17.08 -15.84 -16.55
N GLU A 14 -18.24 -15.97 -17.21
CA GLU A 14 -18.64 -17.20 -17.90
C GLU A 14 -17.66 -17.61 -19.02
N ALA A 15 -17.09 -16.65 -19.75
CA ALA A 15 -16.06 -16.93 -20.75
C ALA A 15 -14.78 -17.47 -20.10
N ALA A 16 -14.35 -16.90 -18.98
CA ALA A 16 -13.18 -17.34 -18.23
C ALA A 16 -13.37 -18.76 -17.66
N GLU A 17 -14.55 -19.05 -17.10
CA GLU A 17 -14.94 -20.40 -16.64
C GLU A 17 -14.87 -21.41 -17.78
N ARG A 18 -15.49 -21.11 -18.93
CA ARG A 18 -15.46 -22.00 -20.11
C ARG A 18 -14.06 -22.28 -20.64
N SER A 19 -13.15 -21.31 -20.53
CA SER A 19 -11.74 -21.49 -20.91
C SER A 19 -10.89 -22.21 -19.85
N GLY A 20 -11.47 -22.59 -18.71
CA GLY A 20 -10.73 -23.20 -17.61
C GLY A 20 -9.75 -22.24 -16.92
N ALA A 21 -9.98 -20.92 -16.99
CA ALA A 21 -9.05 -19.93 -16.45
C ALA A 21 -8.92 -19.99 -14.91
N PHE A 22 -9.88 -20.65 -14.24
CA PHE A 22 -9.89 -20.90 -12.81
C PHE A 22 -9.41 -22.31 -12.43
N ASP A 23 -9.06 -23.14 -13.41
CA ASP A 23 -8.52 -24.48 -13.17
C ASP A 23 -7.02 -24.41 -12.86
N ASN A 24 -6.55 -25.26 -11.93
CA ASN A 24 -5.13 -25.39 -11.58
C ASN A 24 -4.43 -24.06 -11.21
N LEU A 25 -5.15 -23.13 -10.59
CA LEU A 25 -4.58 -21.88 -10.11
C LEU A 25 -3.37 -22.14 -9.21
N LYS A 26 -2.37 -21.26 -9.32
CA LYS A 26 -1.15 -21.36 -8.52
C LYS A 26 -1.51 -21.33 -7.03
N GLY A 27 -1.24 -22.44 -6.34
CA GLY A 27 -1.53 -22.59 -4.92
C GLY A 27 -2.93 -23.14 -4.59
N ALA A 28 -3.72 -23.57 -5.59
CA ALA A 28 -4.97 -24.27 -5.36
C ALA A 28 -4.78 -25.50 -4.45
N GLY A 29 -5.64 -25.63 -3.44
CA GLY A 29 -5.58 -26.70 -2.44
C GLY A 29 -4.46 -26.58 -1.40
N ARG A 30 -3.59 -25.57 -1.48
CA ARG A 30 -2.54 -25.33 -0.48
C ARG A 30 -3.07 -24.39 0.61
N PRO A 31 -2.57 -24.51 1.86
CA PRO A 31 -2.90 -23.56 2.91
C PRO A 31 -2.46 -22.15 2.49
N LEU A 32 -3.26 -21.16 2.88
CA LEU A 32 -2.90 -19.76 2.70
C LEU A 32 -1.63 -19.45 3.51
N PRO A 33 -0.76 -18.55 3.02
CA PRO A 33 0.40 -18.11 3.79
C PRO A 33 -0.06 -17.46 5.09
N ALA A 34 0.77 -17.58 6.14
CA ALA A 34 0.53 -16.90 7.40
C ALA A 34 0.38 -15.39 7.17
N CYS A 35 -0.62 -14.80 7.81
CA CYS A 35 -0.94 -13.39 7.69
C CYS A 35 -1.28 -12.86 9.08
N ASP A 36 -0.59 -11.79 9.48
CA ASP A 36 -0.74 -11.18 10.80
C ASP A 36 -2.09 -10.47 10.95
N ASP A 37 -2.66 -10.00 9.84
CA ASP A 37 -3.98 -9.36 9.78
C ASP A 37 -4.88 -10.03 8.72
N PRO A 38 -5.59 -11.10 9.08
CA PRO A 38 -6.49 -11.82 8.18
C PRO A 38 -7.66 -10.96 7.67
N GLN A 39 -8.10 -9.95 8.43
CA GLN A 39 -9.24 -9.11 8.09
C GLN A 39 -8.90 -8.18 6.91
N ASN A 40 -7.68 -7.63 6.90
CA ASN A 40 -7.22 -6.75 5.83
C ASN A 40 -6.38 -7.46 4.75
N ALA A 41 -6.17 -8.78 4.87
CA ALA A 41 -5.27 -9.56 4.01
C ALA A 41 -5.50 -9.37 2.51
N VAL A 42 -6.77 -9.32 2.06
CA VAL A 42 -7.12 -9.14 0.64
C VAL A 42 -6.72 -7.74 0.16
N MET A 43 -7.12 -6.70 0.91
CA MET A 43 -6.81 -5.32 0.56
C MET A 43 -5.29 -5.08 0.55
N THR A 44 -4.58 -5.53 1.60
CA THR A 44 -3.13 -5.43 1.71
C THR A 44 -2.42 -6.14 0.56
N ARG A 45 -2.91 -7.31 0.14
CA ARG A 45 -2.34 -8.04 -1.01
C ARG A 45 -2.54 -7.27 -2.32
N ILE A 46 -3.74 -6.78 -2.59
CA ILE A 46 -4.04 -5.99 -3.78
C ILE A 46 -3.14 -4.75 -3.84
N LEU A 47 -3.04 -4.00 -2.73
CA LEU A 47 -2.17 -2.83 -2.64
C LEU A 47 -0.71 -3.20 -2.94
N LYS A 48 -0.20 -4.25 -2.29
CA LYS A 48 1.17 -4.72 -2.49
C LYS A 48 1.45 -5.17 -3.93
N GLU A 49 0.53 -5.92 -4.54
CA GLU A 49 0.66 -6.40 -5.92
C GLU A 49 0.60 -5.26 -6.95
N ASN A 50 -0.07 -4.16 -6.63
CA ASN A 50 -0.13 -2.96 -7.46
C ASN A 50 0.96 -1.92 -7.12
N GLY A 51 1.92 -2.29 -6.27
CA GLY A 51 3.03 -1.39 -5.88
C GLY A 51 2.61 -0.22 -5.00
N ALA A 52 1.41 -0.26 -4.41
CA ALA A 52 0.98 0.74 -3.45
C ALA A 52 1.82 0.60 -2.17
N VAL A 53 2.47 1.70 -1.81
CA VAL A 53 3.31 1.79 -0.61
C VAL A 53 2.43 2.29 0.54
N PRO A 54 2.37 1.60 1.68
CA PRO A 54 1.67 2.10 2.85
C PRO A 54 2.15 3.50 3.24
N GLU A 55 1.24 4.35 3.70
CA GLU A 55 1.55 5.74 4.06
C GLU A 55 2.73 5.84 5.05
N GLU A 56 2.78 4.92 6.02
CA GLU A 56 3.88 4.82 6.98
C GLU A 56 5.26 4.62 6.33
N VAL A 57 5.33 3.76 5.31
CA VAL A 57 6.58 3.48 4.61
C VAL A 57 7.01 4.68 3.77
N ALA A 58 6.07 5.39 3.15
CA ALA A 58 6.34 6.63 2.44
C ALA A 58 6.88 7.72 3.38
N LEU A 59 6.28 7.88 4.57
CA LEU A 59 6.72 8.83 5.59
C LEU A 59 8.10 8.48 6.16
N LEU A 60 8.41 7.19 6.33
CA LEU A 60 9.75 6.74 6.76
C LEU A 60 10.83 7.09 5.73
N LEU A 61 10.55 6.93 4.43
CA LEU A 61 11.45 7.33 3.36
C LEU A 61 11.65 8.86 3.30
N GLU A 62 10.57 9.62 3.49
CA GLU A 62 10.61 11.08 3.56
C GLU A 62 11.48 11.54 4.74
N LEU A 63 11.28 10.97 5.93
CA LEU A 63 12.09 11.26 7.12
C LEU A 63 13.57 10.95 6.92
N ALA A 64 13.90 9.82 6.30
CA ALA A 64 15.28 9.48 5.97
C ALA A 64 15.92 10.55 5.07
N THR A 65 15.19 10.98 4.04
CA THR A 65 15.63 12.01 3.08
C THR A 65 15.82 13.38 3.77
N LEU A 66 14.88 13.79 4.61
CA LEU A 66 14.98 15.05 5.36
C LEU A 66 16.16 15.05 6.33
N ARG A 67 16.40 13.93 7.03
CA ARG A 67 17.54 13.76 7.94
C ARG A 67 18.87 13.78 7.21
N GLU A 68 18.94 13.22 6.00
CA GLU A 68 20.11 13.34 5.14
C GLU A 68 20.38 14.79 4.73
N ARG A 69 19.37 15.49 4.20
CA ARG A 69 19.49 16.91 3.85
C ARG A 69 19.92 17.77 5.04
N LEU A 70 19.43 17.48 6.23
CA LEU A 70 19.82 18.19 7.45
C LEU A 70 21.31 18.00 7.79
N ARG A 71 21.91 16.84 7.48
CA ARG A 71 23.35 16.61 7.71
C ARG A 71 24.20 17.56 6.86
N ASP A 72 23.80 17.78 5.60
CA ASP A 72 24.58 18.55 4.63
C ASP A 72 24.22 20.06 4.60
N THR A 73 23.21 20.49 5.35
CA THR A 73 22.78 21.89 5.39
C THR A 73 23.54 22.68 6.45
N HIS A 74 24.27 23.72 6.05
CA HIS A 74 25.00 24.60 6.98
C HIS A 74 24.30 25.93 7.30
N ASP A 75 23.37 26.38 6.46
CA ASP A 75 22.59 27.59 6.73
C ASP A 75 21.64 27.40 7.92
N ARG A 76 21.70 28.32 8.89
CA ARG A 76 20.95 28.21 10.15
C ARG A 76 19.43 28.29 9.92
N SER A 77 18.98 29.12 8.98
CA SER A 77 17.55 29.29 8.71
C SER A 77 16.97 28.07 8.00
N ALA A 78 17.69 27.51 7.02
CA ALA A 78 17.34 26.30 6.30
C ALA A 78 17.37 25.07 7.22
N ARG A 79 18.35 24.95 8.12
CA ARG A 79 18.36 23.91 9.16
C ARG A 79 17.12 23.97 10.05
N ALA A 80 16.75 25.17 10.50
CA ALA A 80 15.56 25.35 11.33
C ALA A 80 14.28 24.96 10.60
N ALA A 81 14.19 25.21 9.29
CA ALA A 81 13.08 24.74 8.46
C ALA A 81 13.04 23.20 8.37
N LEU A 82 14.16 22.57 8.03
CA LEU A 82 14.25 21.11 7.95
C LEU A 82 13.89 20.42 9.26
N ILE A 83 14.27 20.98 10.41
CA ILE A 83 13.89 20.45 11.72
C ILE A 83 12.37 20.50 11.93
N ARG A 84 11.70 21.57 11.51
CA ARG A 84 10.23 21.66 11.57
C ARG A 84 9.57 20.64 10.66
N ASP A 85 10.09 20.46 9.45
CA ASP A 85 9.56 19.50 8.49
C ASP A 85 9.70 18.06 9.01
N ILE A 86 10.84 17.73 9.62
CA ILE A 86 11.06 16.44 10.28
C ILE A 86 10.05 16.23 11.41
N ALA A 87 9.85 17.22 12.29
CA ALA A 87 8.90 17.11 13.40
C ALA A 87 7.45 16.90 12.92
N LEU A 88 7.07 17.55 11.82
CA LEU A 88 5.77 17.36 11.20
C LEU A 88 5.64 15.94 10.62
N ALA A 89 6.64 15.46 9.88
CA ALA A 89 6.64 14.12 9.30
C ALA A 89 6.62 13.02 10.37
N ASP A 90 7.38 13.17 11.47
CA ASP A 90 7.36 12.26 12.61
C ASP A 90 5.96 12.24 13.26
N THR A 91 5.29 13.39 13.40
CA THR A 91 3.91 13.45 13.92
C THR A 91 2.92 12.72 13.03
N ARG A 92 3.03 12.88 11.70
CA ARG A 92 2.17 12.19 10.72
C ARG A 92 2.39 10.68 10.76
N LEU A 93 3.63 10.24 10.92
CA LEU A 93 3.96 8.82 11.04
C LEU A 93 3.32 8.19 12.27
N GLU A 94 3.34 8.88 13.41
CA GLU A 94 2.71 8.39 14.64
C GLU A 94 1.18 8.33 14.53
N ILE A 95 0.55 9.25 13.77
CA ILE A 95 -0.89 9.16 13.47
C ILE A 95 -1.17 7.97 12.55
N ALA A 96 -0.35 7.75 11.53
CA ALA A 96 -0.52 6.66 10.58
C ALA A 96 -0.42 5.29 11.25
N LYS A 97 0.57 5.09 12.14
CA LYS A 97 0.78 3.84 12.89
C LYS A 97 -0.32 3.46 13.89
N ARG A 98 -1.13 4.43 14.31
CA ARG A 98 -2.22 4.22 15.28
C ARG A 98 -3.54 3.84 14.62
N ARG A 99 -3.59 3.83 13.29
CA ARG A 99 -4.78 3.61 12.49
C ARG A 99 -4.91 2.14 12.09
#